data_AF-A0A397BHP5-F1
#
_entry.id   AF-A0A397BHP5-F1
#
_cell.length_a   1.000
_cell.length_b   1.000
_cell.length_c   1.000
_cell.angle_alpha   90.00
_cell.angle_beta   90.00
_cell.angle_gamma   90.00
#
_symmetry.space_group_name_H-M   'P 1'
#
loop_
_entity.id
_entity.type
_entity.pdbx_description
1 polymer ?
#
loop_
_entity_poly.entity_id
_entity_poly.type
_entity_poly.pdbx_seq_one_letter_code
_entity_poly.pdbx_strand_id
1 'polypeptide(L)'
;MDMDAHVFDALGAQTLVDVALTTTVAIPVGGSIRVTFPSGFMVTPTAITSPVGLDAASSLSMIGTVPKITIAATAVAAGTVSFTLNGVNLGVATFPLVPGTYKYTLQGITNPGSSCNQFYDEACVTAWENLVVSTLDVNGNTFQSISVPATPIIKSNLRFARVRTALTTPNTVTSAYVLFNTMTVIPVGGHIVVTFPTGFTLSPAGTVMFNNGINSMSTATISGLTVQVTVASSSVAIQNGVKFTLSGVTTPPLHTSGSYQVQTTDSLNNVLEESVNIGGVGCRFLNDCSGHGDCTLMSSTCTCHPGFGASSDVAEYKAPDCSARKFNKTKRLLMRCDG
;
A
#
# COMPACT_ATOMS: atom_id res chain seq x y z
N MET A 1 -50.24 37.51 6.12
CA MET A 1 -49.62 37.14 4.83
C MET A 1 -49.22 35.70 4.99
N ASP A 2 -50.02 34.79 4.46
CA ASP A 2 -49.61 33.39 4.36
C ASP A 2 -48.79 33.25 3.08
N MET A 3 -47.62 32.61 3.20
CA MET A 3 -46.71 32.33 2.10
C MET A 3 -46.45 30.83 2.10
N ASP A 4 -46.76 30.18 0.99
CA ASP A 4 -46.51 28.76 0.80
C ASP A 4 -45.57 28.59 -0.40
N ALA A 5 -44.53 27.77 -0.24
CA ALA A 5 -43.49 27.55 -1.24
C ALA A 5 -43.19 26.06 -1.36
N HIS A 6 -43.50 25.49 -2.53
CA HIS A 6 -43.33 24.06 -2.82
C HIS A 6 -42.17 23.86 -3.79
N VAL A 7 -41.24 22.97 -3.43
CA VAL A 7 -40.11 22.56 -4.27
C VAL A 7 -40.39 21.15 -4.77
N PHE A 8 -40.46 20.96 -6.09
CA PHE A 8 -40.59 19.63 -6.71
C PHE A 8 -39.22 19.06 -7.10
N ASP A 9 -39.14 17.73 -7.05
CA ASP A 9 -38.02 16.85 -6.66
C ASP A 9 -36.70 16.80 -7.51
N ALA A 10 -35.76 15.98 -6.99
CA ALA A 10 -34.44 15.52 -7.46
C ALA A 10 -33.20 16.44 -7.26
N LEU A 11 -32.29 15.99 -6.39
CA LEU A 11 -31.00 16.63 -6.04
C LEU A 11 -30.13 16.90 -7.29
N GLY A 12 -29.77 18.16 -7.51
CA GLY A 12 -28.85 18.60 -8.56
C GLY A 12 -29.50 19.06 -9.88
N ALA A 13 -30.83 18.93 -10.05
CA ALA A 13 -31.55 19.50 -11.19
C ALA A 13 -31.88 21.00 -10.98
N GLN A 14 -32.00 21.78 -12.07
CA GLN A 14 -32.62 23.10 -11.95
C GLN A 14 -34.09 22.91 -11.57
N THR A 15 -34.48 23.29 -10.35
CA THR A 15 -35.86 23.13 -9.88
C THR A 15 -36.66 24.41 -10.08
N LEU A 16 -37.96 24.25 -10.36
CA LEU A 16 -38.96 25.31 -10.35
C LEU A 16 -39.50 25.44 -8.92
N VAL A 17 -39.62 26.67 -8.43
CA VAL A 17 -40.23 26.97 -7.13
C VAL A 17 -41.45 27.85 -7.33
N ASP A 18 -42.61 27.32 -6.95
CA ASP A 18 -43.86 28.07 -6.93
C ASP A 18 -43.97 28.83 -5.61
N VAL A 19 -44.13 30.15 -5.71
CA VAL A 19 -44.36 31.04 -4.58
C VAL A 19 -45.76 31.58 -4.67
N ALA A 20 -46.58 31.34 -3.65
CA ALA A 20 -47.91 31.93 -3.52
C ALA A 20 -48.00 32.71 -2.20
N LEU A 21 -48.55 33.92 -2.28
CA LEU A 21 -48.77 34.78 -1.12
C LEU A 21 -50.09 35.54 -1.27
N THR A 22 -50.75 35.82 -0.14
CA THR A 22 -51.93 36.70 -0.12
C THR A 22 -51.57 38.02 0.56
N THR A 23 -51.69 39.12 -0.19
CA THR A 23 -51.49 40.48 0.31
C THR A 23 -52.80 41.04 0.84
N THR A 24 -52.79 41.58 2.06
CA THR A 24 -53.96 42.27 2.63
C THR A 24 -53.96 43.78 2.34
N VAL A 25 -52.88 44.28 1.74
CA VAL A 25 -52.66 45.68 1.37
C VAL A 25 -52.01 45.73 -0.02
N ALA A 26 -52.34 46.74 -0.81
CA ALA A 26 -51.74 46.93 -2.13
C ALA A 26 -50.24 47.22 -2.02
N ILE A 27 -49.42 46.63 -2.90
CA ILE A 27 -48.00 46.92 -3.02
C ILE A 27 -47.84 48.00 -4.11
N PRO A 28 -47.39 49.22 -3.77
CA PRO A 28 -47.29 50.32 -4.73
C PRO A 28 -46.20 50.06 -5.79
N VAL A 29 -46.29 50.77 -6.92
CA VAL A 29 -45.22 50.83 -7.92
C VAL A 29 -43.90 51.27 -7.27
N GLY A 30 -42.81 50.58 -7.59
CA GLY A 30 -41.50 50.75 -6.93
C GLY A 30 -41.33 49.94 -5.63
N GLY A 31 -42.41 49.36 -5.09
CA GLY A 31 -42.37 48.38 -4.01
C GLY A 31 -41.70 47.07 -4.44
N SER A 32 -41.40 46.19 -3.48
CA SER A 32 -40.73 44.92 -3.79
C SER A 32 -41.18 43.73 -2.97
N ILE A 33 -41.19 42.56 -3.60
CA ILE A 33 -41.35 41.25 -2.96
C ILE A 33 -39.97 40.60 -2.87
N ARG A 34 -39.61 40.06 -1.70
CA ARG A 34 -38.35 39.36 -1.45
C ARG A 34 -38.65 37.94 -0.98
N VAL A 35 -37.95 36.96 -1.53
CA VAL A 35 -38.08 35.55 -1.15
C VAL A 35 -36.72 35.09 -0.62
N THR A 36 -36.64 34.80 0.68
CA THR A 36 -35.40 34.35 1.31
C THR A 36 -35.44 32.83 1.45
N PHE A 37 -34.43 32.16 0.92
CA PHE A 37 -34.25 30.71 1.06
C PHE A 37 -33.31 30.40 2.24
N PRO A 38 -33.51 29.28 2.95
CA PRO A 38 -32.58 28.81 3.99
C PRO A 38 -31.16 28.59 3.47
N SER A 39 -30.18 28.51 4.39
CA SER A 39 -28.82 28.09 4.07
C SER A 39 -28.82 26.68 3.46
N GLY A 40 -28.28 26.53 2.25
CA GLY A 40 -28.28 25.28 1.48
C GLY A 40 -28.97 25.38 0.11
N PHE A 41 -29.64 26.50 -0.19
CA PHE A 41 -30.16 26.79 -1.52
C PHE A 41 -29.20 27.70 -2.31
N MET A 42 -28.86 27.30 -3.53
CA MET A 42 -28.33 28.16 -4.58
C MET A 42 -29.51 28.78 -5.33
N VAL A 43 -29.55 30.11 -5.39
CA VAL A 43 -30.68 30.85 -5.97
C VAL A 43 -30.15 31.76 -7.06
N THR A 44 -30.37 31.37 -8.32
CA THR A 44 -30.01 32.18 -9.51
C THR A 44 -31.16 32.19 -10.52
N PRO A 45 -32.36 32.66 -10.13
CA PRO A 45 -33.47 32.76 -11.05
C PRO A 45 -33.16 33.77 -12.16
N THR A 46 -33.48 33.40 -13.39
CA THR A 46 -33.29 34.25 -14.58
C THR A 46 -34.60 34.85 -15.08
N ALA A 47 -35.74 34.30 -14.66
CA ALA A 47 -37.05 34.77 -15.05
C ALA A 47 -38.10 34.51 -13.96
N ILE A 48 -39.17 35.30 -14.03
CA ILE A 48 -40.45 35.02 -13.37
C ILE A 48 -41.33 34.38 -14.43
N THR A 49 -41.96 33.25 -14.12
CA THR A 49 -42.92 32.60 -15.02
C THR A 49 -44.28 32.46 -14.34
N SER A 50 -45.33 32.43 -15.16
CA SER A 50 -46.72 32.32 -14.72
C SER A 50 -47.16 33.33 -13.64
N PRO A 51 -46.85 34.64 -13.77
CA PRO A 51 -47.23 35.61 -12.75
C PRO A 51 -48.76 35.81 -12.69
N VAL A 52 -49.31 35.77 -11.48
CA VAL A 52 -50.68 36.18 -11.15
C VAL A 52 -50.60 37.38 -10.21
N GLY A 53 -51.34 38.45 -10.52
CA GLY A 53 -51.36 39.67 -9.71
C GLY A 53 -50.14 40.59 -9.87
N LEU A 54 -49.16 40.23 -10.72
CA LEU A 54 -48.03 41.08 -11.08
C LEU A 54 -48.18 41.63 -12.50
N ASP A 55 -47.82 42.90 -12.68
CA ASP A 55 -47.72 43.52 -14.00
C ASP A 55 -46.53 42.95 -14.79
N ALA A 56 -46.68 42.82 -16.12
CA ALA A 56 -45.67 42.24 -17.01
C ALA A 56 -44.35 43.04 -17.08
N ALA A 57 -44.36 44.34 -16.75
CA ALA A 57 -43.17 45.17 -16.65
C ALA A 57 -42.43 45.00 -15.31
N SER A 58 -42.99 44.26 -14.35
CA SER A 58 -42.31 43.96 -13.08
C SER A 58 -41.04 43.15 -13.36
N SER A 59 -39.97 43.49 -12.65
CA SER A 59 -38.63 42.97 -12.96
C SER A 59 -38.07 42.14 -11.83
N LEU A 60 -37.34 41.09 -12.20
CA LEU A 60 -36.56 40.27 -11.28
C LEU A 60 -35.11 40.78 -11.22
N SER A 61 -34.59 40.87 -10.01
CA SER A 61 -33.21 41.24 -9.71
C SER A 61 -32.71 40.46 -8.51
N MET A 62 -31.40 40.39 -8.32
CA MET A 62 -30.79 39.73 -7.16
C MET A 62 -30.21 40.77 -6.20
N ILE A 63 -30.48 40.62 -4.89
CA ILE A 63 -29.72 41.28 -3.82
C ILE A 63 -28.88 40.19 -3.14
N GLY A 64 -27.61 40.08 -3.52
CA GLY A 64 -26.81 38.92 -3.12
C GLY A 64 -27.44 37.63 -3.64
N THR A 65 -27.80 36.71 -2.74
CA THR A 65 -28.48 35.44 -3.05
C THR A 65 -30.01 35.51 -2.90
N VAL A 66 -30.58 36.68 -2.59
CA VAL A 66 -32.02 36.85 -2.37
C VAL A 66 -32.68 37.43 -3.63
N PRO A 67 -33.61 36.72 -4.28
CA PRO A 67 -34.38 37.27 -5.39
C PRO A 67 -35.33 38.37 -4.91
N LYS A 68 -35.31 39.47 -5.66
CA LYS A 68 -36.15 40.65 -5.46
C LYS A 68 -36.94 40.92 -6.73
N ILE A 69 -38.26 40.92 -6.59
CA ILE A 69 -39.19 41.37 -7.61
C ILE A 69 -39.52 42.84 -7.34
N THR A 70 -39.33 43.71 -8.32
CA THR A 70 -39.70 45.14 -8.23
C THR A 70 -40.98 45.37 -9.03
N ILE A 71 -41.99 45.93 -8.38
CA ILE A 71 -43.31 46.20 -8.98
C ILE A 71 -43.19 47.41 -9.92
N ALA A 72 -43.60 47.23 -11.17
CA ALA A 72 -43.55 48.29 -12.19
C ALA A 72 -44.93 48.52 -12.80
N ALA A 73 -45.13 49.71 -13.40
CA ALA A 73 -46.30 50.19 -14.12
C ALA A 73 -47.63 50.23 -13.34
N THR A 74 -48.06 49.12 -12.74
CA THR A 74 -49.32 48.98 -12.01
C THR A 74 -49.06 48.45 -10.60
N ALA A 75 -49.70 49.05 -9.59
CA ALA A 75 -49.63 48.55 -8.22
C ALA A 75 -50.28 47.16 -8.10
N VAL A 76 -49.71 46.29 -7.28
CA VAL A 76 -50.29 44.98 -6.97
C VAL A 76 -51.45 45.21 -6.02
N ALA A 77 -52.68 44.85 -6.42
CA ALA A 77 -53.85 44.98 -5.57
C ALA A 77 -53.78 44.03 -4.36
N ALA A 78 -54.57 44.31 -3.32
CA ALA A 78 -54.79 43.34 -2.25
C ALA A 78 -55.43 42.07 -2.83
N GLY A 79 -54.86 40.90 -2.55
CA GLY A 79 -55.30 39.63 -3.11
C GLY A 79 -54.19 38.61 -3.28
N THR A 80 -54.48 37.56 -4.05
CA THR A 80 -53.52 36.49 -4.32
C THR A 80 -52.48 36.93 -5.35
N VAL A 81 -51.22 36.71 -5.01
CA VAL A 81 -50.07 36.89 -5.89
C VAL A 81 -49.34 35.56 -5.96
N SER A 82 -49.09 35.06 -7.16
CA SER A 82 -48.31 33.84 -7.35
C SER A 82 -47.36 33.96 -8.52
N PHE A 83 -46.22 33.28 -8.43
CA PHE A 83 -45.24 33.22 -9.50
C PHE A 83 -44.30 32.03 -9.31
N THR A 84 -43.70 31.59 -10.41
CA THR A 84 -42.69 30.53 -10.41
C THR A 84 -41.31 31.12 -10.65
N LEU A 85 -40.37 30.83 -9.74
CA LEU A 85 -38.95 31.10 -9.93
C LEU A 85 -38.27 29.87 -10.53
N ASN A 86 -37.47 30.09 -11.58
CA ASN A 86 -36.56 29.06 -12.10
C ASN A 86 -35.20 29.11 -11.40
N GLY A 87 -34.33 28.12 -11.60
CA GLY A 87 -32.93 28.22 -11.17
C GLY A 87 -32.72 28.30 -9.65
N VAL A 88 -33.66 27.77 -8.86
CA VAL A 88 -33.42 27.46 -7.45
C VAL A 88 -32.92 26.02 -7.38
N ASN A 89 -31.81 25.78 -6.70
CA ASN A 89 -31.22 24.45 -6.57
C ASN A 89 -30.78 24.22 -5.12
N LEU A 90 -30.81 22.97 -4.67
CA LEU A 90 -30.18 22.57 -3.41
C LEU A 90 -28.69 22.43 -3.66
N GLY A 91 -27.90 23.34 -3.08
CA GLY A 91 -26.45 23.36 -3.23
C GLY A 91 -25.78 24.38 -2.31
N VAL A 92 -24.60 24.03 -1.82
CA VAL A 92 -23.60 25.00 -1.37
C VAL A 92 -22.79 25.48 -2.58
N ALA A 93 -22.15 26.64 -2.48
CA ALA A 93 -21.35 27.28 -3.54
C ALA A 93 -20.04 26.54 -3.94
N THR A 94 -20.06 25.21 -3.97
CA THR A 94 -19.03 24.36 -4.58
C THR A 94 -19.67 23.65 -5.76
N PHE A 95 -19.08 23.82 -6.95
CA PHE A 95 -19.56 23.23 -8.19
C PHE A 95 -19.90 21.75 -7.97
N PRO A 96 -21.18 21.34 -8.11
CA PRO A 96 -21.52 19.92 -8.01
C PRO A 96 -20.71 19.16 -9.06
N LEU A 97 -20.13 18.02 -8.66
CA LEU A 97 -19.50 17.11 -9.62
C LEU A 97 -20.59 16.70 -10.63
N VAL A 98 -20.49 17.23 -11.85
CA VAL A 98 -21.40 16.91 -12.96
C VAL A 98 -21.33 15.41 -13.26
N PRO A 99 -22.41 14.74 -13.69
CA PRO A 99 -22.33 13.33 -14.09
C PRO A 99 -21.21 13.09 -15.11
N GLY A 100 -20.31 12.16 -14.81
CA GLY A 100 -19.15 11.88 -15.65
C GLY A 100 -18.10 11.00 -14.98
N THR A 101 -17.07 10.63 -15.76
CA THR A 101 -15.94 9.83 -15.27
C THR A 101 -14.86 10.75 -14.71
N TYR A 102 -14.56 10.60 -13.42
CA TYR A 102 -13.50 11.32 -12.74
C TYR A 102 -12.25 10.44 -12.62
N LYS A 103 -11.08 11.01 -12.91
CA LYS A 103 -9.78 10.37 -12.70
C LYS A 103 -8.96 11.21 -11.74
N TYR A 104 -8.47 10.58 -10.69
CA TYR A 104 -7.56 11.18 -9.73
C TYR A 104 -6.46 10.17 -9.39
N THR A 105 -5.26 10.69 -9.11
CA THR A 105 -4.14 9.88 -8.64
C THR A 105 -3.91 10.22 -7.18
N LEU A 106 -4.04 9.22 -6.32
CA LEU A 106 -3.65 9.35 -4.92
C LEU A 106 -2.14 9.20 -4.81
N GLN A 107 -1.49 10.15 -4.12
CA GLN A 107 -0.05 10.11 -3.84
C GLN A 107 0.18 9.80 -2.36
N GLY A 108 1.34 9.25 -2.02
CA GLY A 108 1.71 8.95 -0.64
C GLY A 108 1.01 7.72 -0.03
N ILE A 109 0.48 6.82 -0.86
CA ILE A 109 -0.03 5.53 -0.40
C ILE A 109 1.15 4.61 -0.10
N THR A 110 1.27 4.19 1.16
CA THR A 110 2.25 3.18 1.59
C THR A 110 1.65 1.79 1.42
N ASN A 111 2.36 0.92 0.72
CA ASN A 111 1.96 -0.48 0.55
C ASN A 111 2.09 -1.23 1.90
N PRO A 112 1.03 -1.90 2.41
CA PRO A 112 1.06 -2.68 3.65
C PRO A 112 1.75 -4.05 3.52
N GLY A 113 2.57 -4.24 2.49
CA GLY A 113 3.25 -5.50 2.19
C GLY A 113 2.37 -6.57 1.58
N SER A 114 2.91 -7.80 1.46
CA SER A 114 2.24 -8.83 0.68
C SER A 114 0.96 -9.35 1.32
N SER A 115 -0.07 -9.47 0.48
CA SER A 115 -1.39 -9.97 0.83
C SER A 115 -1.53 -11.49 0.86
N CYS A 116 -0.59 -12.19 0.24
CA CYS A 116 -0.73 -13.61 -0.11
C CYS A 116 0.61 -14.38 -0.03
N ASN A 117 1.72 -13.74 0.37
CA ASN A 117 3.03 -14.35 0.49
C ASN A 117 3.53 -15.10 -0.78
N GLN A 118 3.13 -14.66 -1.98
CA GLN A 118 3.57 -15.21 -3.27
C GLN A 118 4.41 -14.20 -4.07
N PHE A 119 5.14 -14.69 -5.08
CA PHE A 119 6.01 -13.89 -5.96
C PHE A 119 5.39 -13.50 -7.31
N TYR A 120 4.22 -14.05 -7.62
CA TYR A 120 3.49 -13.79 -8.86
C TYR A 120 1.99 -13.78 -8.55
N ASP A 121 1.25 -13.00 -9.33
CA ASP A 121 -0.15 -12.65 -9.09
C ASP A 121 -1.09 -13.84 -9.25
N GLU A 122 -0.84 -14.77 -10.17
CA GLU A 122 -1.71 -15.92 -10.40
C GLU A 122 -1.73 -16.91 -9.23
N ALA A 123 -0.70 -16.93 -8.38
CA ALA A 123 -0.69 -17.73 -7.15
C ALA A 123 -1.45 -17.07 -5.99
N CYS A 124 -1.81 -15.79 -6.11
CA CYS A 124 -2.58 -15.08 -5.08
C CYS A 124 -4.07 -15.30 -5.27
N VAL A 125 -4.54 -16.45 -4.80
CA VAL A 125 -5.96 -16.84 -4.84
C VAL A 125 -6.83 -16.07 -3.84
N THR A 126 -6.23 -15.40 -2.86
CA THR A 126 -6.91 -14.51 -1.91
C THR A 126 -7.00 -13.10 -2.50
N ALA A 127 -8.21 -12.65 -2.80
CA ALA A 127 -8.47 -11.26 -3.14
C ALA A 127 -8.09 -10.36 -1.95
N TRP A 128 -7.44 -9.23 -2.24
CA TRP A 128 -7.24 -8.18 -1.25
C TRP A 128 -8.58 -7.49 -0.97
N GLU A 129 -8.70 -6.84 0.19
CA GLU A 129 -9.93 -6.14 0.57
C GLU A 129 -10.34 -5.14 -0.51
N ASN A 130 -11.64 -5.06 -0.78
CA ASN A 130 -12.15 -4.12 -1.78
C ASN A 130 -11.87 -2.67 -1.33
N LEU A 131 -11.42 -1.84 -2.25
CA LEU A 131 -11.40 -0.39 -2.05
C LEU A 131 -12.84 0.12 -2.14
N VAL A 132 -13.24 0.97 -1.20
CA VAL A 132 -14.53 1.65 -1.24
C VAL A 132 -14.34 3.07 -1.72
N VAL A 133 -14.96 3.42 -2.84
CA VAL A 133 -14.99 4.78 -3.35
C VAL A 133 -16.38 5.34 -3.09
N SER A 134 -16.45 6.44 -2.33
CA SER A 134 -17.70 7.12 -2.00
C SER A 134 -17.66 8.58 -2.41
N THR A 135 -18.77 9.10 -2.91
CA THR A 135 -19.03 10.55 -3.01
C THR A 135 -19.78 10.99 -1.77
N LEU A 136 -19.35 12.10 -1.15
CA LEU A 136 -19.90 12.59 0.10
C LEU A 136 -20.54 13.97 -0.06
N ASP A 137 -21.52 14.29 0.76
CA ASP A 137 -22.06 15.64 0.95
C ASP A 137 -21.16 16.49 1.85
N VAL A 138 -21.56 17.75 2.05
CA VAL A 138 -20.82 18.72 2.87
C VAL A 138 -20.73 18.33 4.35
N ASN A 139 -21.64 17.46 4.80
CA ASN A 139 -21.73 16.95 6.16
C ASN A 139 -21.07 15.58 6.29
N GLY A 140 -20.47 15.05 5.21
CA GLY A 140 -19.82 13.74 5.17
C GLY A 140 -20.76 12.55 4.93
N ASN A 141 -22.04 12.79 4.62
CA ASN A 141 -22.97 11.70 4.30
C ASN A 141 -22.71 11.16 2.89
N THR A 142 -22.79 9.84 2.72
CA THR A 142 -22.54 9.20 1.42
C THR A 142 -23.71 9.40 0.45
N PHE A 143 -23.40 9.91 -0.75
CA PHE A 143 -24.34 9.99 -1.88
C PHE A 143 -24.36 8.71 -2.72
N GLN A 144 -23.19 8.24 -3.12
CA GLN A 144 -23.00 7.01 -3.88
C GLN A 144 -21.73 6.33 -3.40
N SER A 145 -21.71 5.00 -3.44
CA SER A 145 -20.51 4.21 -3.15
C SER A 145 -20.38 3.05 -4.13
N ILE A 146 -19.14 2.65 -4.36
CA ILE A 146 -18.81 1.45 -5.12
C ILE A 146 -17.64 0.72 -4.44
N SER A 147 -17.72 -0.60 -4.39
CA SER A 147 -16.61 -1.47 -4.01
C SER A 147 -15.84 -1.89 -5.26
N VAL A 148 -14.55 -1.58 -5.29
CA VAL A 148 -13.64 -1.94 -6.37
C VAL A 148 -12.70 -3.01 -5.85
N PRO A 149 -12.61 -4.19 -6.49
CA PRO A 149 -11.65 -5.21 -6.11
C PRO A 149 -10.22 -4.66 -6.14
N ALA A 150 -9.51 -4.79 -5.03
CA ALA A 150 -8.10 -4.46 -5.00
C ALA A 150 -7.27 -5.59 -5.62
N THR A 151 -6.14 -5.22 -6.22
CA THR A 151 -5.17 -6.19 -6.71
C THR A 151 -4.39 -6.79 -5.53
N PRO A 152 -4.22 -8.13 -5.47
CA PRO A 152 -3.33 -8.74 -4.50
C PRO A 152 -1.93 -8.14 -4.57
N ILE A 153 -1.36 -7.88 -3.41
CA ILE A 153 0.03 -7.44 -3.27
C ILE A 153 0.91 -8.69 -3.11
N ILE A 154 1.86 -8.86 -4.01
CA ILE A 154 2.87 -9.93 -3.97
C ILE A 154 4.12 -9.47 -3.21
N LYS A 155 4.88 -10.42 -2.65
CA LYS A 155 6.24 -10.15 -2.15
C LYS A 155 7.23 -10.16 -3.31
N SER A 156 8.43 -9.62 -3.07
CA SER A 156 9.51 -9.66 -4.05
C SER A 156 10.75 -10.39 -3.53
N ASN A 157 11.69 -10.69 -4.41
CA ASN A 157 12.96 -11.30 -4.01
C ASN A 157 13.96 -10.21 -3.60
N LEU A 158 14.67 -10.42 -2.48
CA LEU A 158 15.90 -9.69 -2.22
C LEU A 158 16.94 -10.11 -3.26
N ARG A 159 17.23 -9.21 -4.20
CA ARG A 159 18.18 -9.47 -5.31
C ARG A 159 19.60 -9.74 -4.84
N PHE A 160 19.92 -9.30 -3.63
CA PHE A 160 21.20 -9.56 -2.98
C PHE A 160 21.01 -9.60 -1.48
N ALA A 161 21.49 -10.67 -0.85
CA ALA A 161 21.65 -10.76 0.59
C ALA A 161 22.89 -11.63 0.90
N ARG A 162 23.54 -11.32 2.01
CA ARG A 162 24.75 -12.01 2.47
C ARG A 162 24.78 -11.99 3.99
N VAL A 163 25.09 -13.14 4.57
CA VAL A 163 25.42 -13.29 6.00
C VAL A 163 26.81 -13.91 6.11
N ARG A 164 27.70 -13.32 6.90
CA ARG A 164 29.07 -13.82 7.12
C ARG A 164 29.49 -13.62 8.56
N THR A 165 30.06 -14.67 9.16
CA THR A 165 30.74 -14.58 10.44
C THR A 165 32.13 -13.96 10.27
N ALA A 166 32.63 -13.30 11.32
CA ALA A 166 33.99 -12.75 11.33
C ALA A 166 35.05 -13.84 11.45
N LEU A 167 34.77 -14.89 12.26
CA LEU A 167 35.61 -16.08 12.35
C LEU A 167 34.95 -17.26 11.64
N THR A 168 35.79 -18.16 11.11
CA THR A 168 35.35 -19.43 10.51
C THR A 168 35.70 -20.67 11.32
N THR A 169 36.42 -20.51 12.44
CA THR A 169 36.77 -21.60 13.34
C THR A 169 35.50 -22.25 13.89
N PRO A 170 35.34 -23.59 13.84
CA PRO A 170 34.16 -24.27 14.35
C PRO A 170 33.92 -24.02 15.84
N ASN A 171 32.66 -24.03 16.27
CA ASN A 171 32.23 -23.94 17.68
C ASN A 171 32.84 -22.76 18.45
N THR A 172 33.04 -21.62 17.78
CA THR A 172 33.70 -20.43 18.32
C THR A 172 32.76 -19.25 18.35
N VAL A 173 32.71 -18.53 19.47
CA VAL A 173 31.94 -17.29 19.60
C VAL A 173 32.58 -16.18 18.76
N THR A 174 31.78 -15.51 17.95
CA THR A 174 32.20 -14.47 17.02
C THR A 174 31.06 -13.48 16.76
N SER A 175 31.26 -12.56 15.83
CA SER A 175 30.23 -11.70 15.27
C SER A 175 29.83 -12.15 13.87
N ALA A 176 28.64 -11.76 13.41
CA ALA A 176 28.23 -11.92 12.02
C ALA A 176 27.65 -10.61 11.49
N TYR A 177 27.98 -10.26 10.25
CA TYR A 177 27.31 -9.16 9.57
C TYR A 177 26.29 -9.68 8.58
N VAL A 178 25.23 -8.90 8.43
CA VAL A 178 24.18 -9.05 7.42
C VAL A 178 24.28 -7.87 6.48
N LEU A 179 24.29 -8.13 5.17
CA LEU A 179 24.35 -7.13 4.12
C LEU A 179 23.35 -7.49 3.03
N PHE A 180 22.46 -6.58 2.68
CA PHE A 180 21.46 -6.81 1.64
C PHE A 180 21.09 -5.53 0.88
N ASN A 181 20.39 -5.68 -0.23
CA ASN A 181 19.83 -4.57 -1.01
C ASN A 181 18.31 -4.67 -0.94
N THR A 182 17.65 -3.55 -0.64
CA THR A 182 16.19 -3.49 -0.51
C THR A 182 15.64 -2.66 -1.68
N MET A 183 14.68 -3.23 -2.42
CA MET A 183 14.00 -2.58 -3.55
C MET A 183 12.66 -1.98 -3.14
N THR A 184 12.25 -2.20 -1.89
CA THR A 184 11.06 -1.64 -1.27
C THR A 184 11.45 -0.82 -0.05
N VAL A 185 10.60 0.13 0.35
CA VAL A 185 10.80 0.87 1.60
C VAL A 185 10.38 -0.05 2.76
N ILE A 186 11.24 -0.19 3.78
CA ILE A 186 10.86 -0.85 5.03
C ILE A 186 10.32 0.23 5.97
N PRO A 187 9.01 0.23 6.28
CA PRO A 187 8.40 1.31 7.05
C PRO A 187 8.86 1.31 8.51
N VAL A 188 8.64 2.43 9.21
CA VAL A 188 8.78 2.47 10.68
C VAL A 188 7.81 1.47 11.30
N GLY A 189 8.28 0.72 12.29
CA GLY A 189 7.56 -0.41 12.88
C GLY A 189 7.73 -1.71 12.11
N GLY A 190 8.19 -1.66 10.86
CA GLY A 190 8.51 -2.86 10.07
C GLY A 190 9.78 -3.56 10.55
N HIS A 191 10.02 -4.76 10.00
CA HIS A 191 11.08 -5.63 10.49
C HIS A 191 12.08 -6.07 9.42
N ILE A 192 13.32 -6.30 9.85
CA ILE A 192 14.32 -7.09 9.12
C ILE A 192 14.55 -8.36 9.93
N VAL A 193 14.16 -9.50 9.38
CA VAL A 193 14.22 -10.81 10.05
C VAL A 193 15.31 -11.64 9.38
N VAL A 194 16.24 -12.15 10.18
CA VAL A 194 17.35 -12.99 9.71
C VAL A 194 17.32 -14.30 10.47
N THR A 195 17.23 -15.40 9.74
CA THR A 195 17.23 -16.75 10.30
C THR A 195 18.55 -17.44 9.97
N PHE A 196 19.25 -17.86 11.02
CA PHE A 196 20.46 -18.66 10.93
C PHE A 196 20.09 -20.14 10.73
N PRO A 197 20.87 -20.89 9.95
CA PRO A 197 20.65 -22.32 9.81
C PRO A 197 20.98 -23.07 11.11
N THR A 198 20.44 -24.28 11.24
CA THR A 198 20.73 -25.18 12.36
C THR A 198 22.23 -25.41 12.52
N GLY A 199 22.68 -25.54 13.77
CA GLY A 199 24.08 -25.72 14.13
C GLY A 199 24.75 -24.44 14.62
N PHE A 200 24.24 -23.27 14.23
CA PHE A 200 24.59 -22.01 14.88
C PHE A 200 23.92 -21.91 16.25
N THR A 201 24.52 -21.12 17.13
CA THR A 201 23.85 -20.65 18.36
C THR A 201 23.95 -19.15 18.41
N LEU A 202 22.83 -18.46 18.67
CA LEU A 202 22.81 -17.02 18.88
C LEU A 202 22.60 -16.72 20.36
N SER A 203 23.44 -15.86 20.92
CA SER A 203 23.26 -15.38 22.29
C SER A 203 22.06 -14.41 22.36
N PRO A 204 21.04 -14.67 23.20
CA PRO A 204 19.95 -13.72 23.43
C PRO A 204 20.43 -12.38 24.02
N ALA A 205 21.58 -12.38 24.69
CA ALA A 205 22.26 -11.19 25.21
C ALA A 205 23.22 -10.54 24.20
N GLY A 206 23.29 -11.07 22.96
CA GLY A 206 24.06 -10.48 21.88
C GLY A 206 23.57 -9.08 21.54
N THR A 207 24.47 -8.24 21.07
CA THR A 207 24.18 -6.86 20.64
C THR A 207 24.11 -6.78 19.13
N VAL A 208 23.28 -5.86 18.62
CA VAL A 208 23.18 -5.54 17.19
C VAL A 208 23.61 -4.09 16.97
N MET A 209 24.58 -3.89 16.07
CA MET A 209 25.06 -2.59 15.66
C MET A 209 24.57 -2.29 14.23
N PHE A 210 23.80 -1.22 14.08
CA PHE A 210 23.31 -0.74 12.79
C PHE A 210 24.41 0.04 12.07
N ASN A 211 24.96 -0.54 11.01
CA ASN A 211 26.15 -0.01 10.34
C ASN A 211 25.81 0.89 9.15
N ASN A 212 24.73 0.59 8.42
CA ASN A 212 24.31 1.38 7.26
C ASN A 212 22.81 1.21 6.96
N GLY A 213 22.16 2.31 6.59
CA GLY A 213 20.78 2.33 6.08
C GLY A 213 19.68 2.15 7.14
N ILE A 214 20.02 1.78 8.37
CA ILE A 214 19.08 1.57 9.48
C ILE A 214 19.29 2.67 10.53
N ASN A 215 18.19 3.27 10.99
CA ASN A 215 18.25 4.30 12.03
C ASN A 215 18.83 3.72 13.34
N SER A 216 19.71 4.47 14.02
CA SER A 216 20.35 4.04 15.26
C SER A 216 19.39 3.83 16.44
N MET A 217 18.21 4.44 16.39
CA MET A 217 17.13 4.24 17.38
C MET A 217 16.33 2.95 17.16
N SER A 218 16.58 2.23 16.06
CA SER A 218 15.98 0.92 15.82
C SER A 218 16.39 -0.05 16.94
N THR A 219 15.63 -1.12 17.13
CA THR A 219 15.93 -2.14 18.15
C THR A 219 16.11 -3.49 17.49
N ALA A 220 16.74 -4.42 18.19
CA ALA A 220 16.86 -5.80 17.72
C ALA A 220 16.58 -6.76 18.87
N THR A 221 15.96 -7.88 18.52
CA THR A 221 15.71 -9.01 19.42
C THR A 221 16.33 -10.26 18.83
N ILE A 222 16.93 -11.09 19.69
CA ILE A 222 17.54 -12.36 19.31
C ILE A 222 16.77 -13.45 20.04
N SER A 223 16.18 -14.37 19.28
CA SER A 223 15.40 -15.50 19.82
C SER A 223 15.69 -16.76 19.03
N GLY A 224 16.25 -17.77 19.71
CA GLY A 224 16.69 -19.00 19.07
C GLY A 224 17.72 -18.76 17.97
N LEU A 225 17.35 -19.06 16.73
CA LEU A 225 18.19 -18.87 15.53
C LEU A 225 17.82 -17.61 14.74
N THR A 226 16.92 -16.77 15.26
CA THR A 226 16.40 -15.61 14.54
C THR A 226 16.84 -14.32 15.21
N VAL A 227 17.26 -13.37 14.38
CA VAL A 227 17.46 -11.97 14.74
C VAL A 227 16.37 -11.16 14.06
N GLN A 228 15.59 -10.41 14.82
CA GLN A 228 14.58 -9.50 14.30
C GLN A 228 14.94 -8.07 14.69
N VAL A 229 15.20 -7.24 13.68
CA VAL A 229 15.40 -5.79 13.83
C VAL A 229 14.05 -5.10 13.61
N THR A 230 13.66 -4.21 14.52
CA THR A 230 12.47 -3.34 14.38
C THR A 230 12.93 -1.94 14.00
N VAL A 231 12.49 -1.48 12.83
CA VAL A 231 12.85 -0.16 12.28
C VAL A 231 12.15 0.94 13.08
N ALA A 232 12.90 1.92 13.59
CA ALA A 232 12.36 3.03 14.37
C ALA A 232 12.76 4.40 13.81
N SER A 233 12.00 5.43 14.17
CA SER A 233 12.20 6.86 13.86
C SER A 233 12.17 7.28 12.38
N SER A 234 12.74 6.49 11.48
CA SER A 234 12.73 6.73 10.03
C SER A 234 12.72 5.40 9.27
N SER A 235 11.94 5.33 8.19
CA SER A 235 11.90 4.16 7.31
C SER A 235 13.27 3.87 6.69
N VAL A 236 13.56 2.60 6.40
CA VAL A 236 14.71 2.21 5.57
C VAL A 236 14.34 2.47 4.11
N ALA A 237 15.01 3.42 3.48
CA ALA A 237 14.80 3.75 2.08
C ALA A 237 15.31 2.64 1.14
N ILE A 238 14.77 2.61 -0.08
CA ILE A 238 15.26 1.79 -1.20
C ILE A 238 16.74 2.12 -1.42
N GLN A 239 17.61 1.14 -1.19
CA GLN A 239 19.05 1.32 -1.31
C GLN A 239 19.80 0.00 -1.38
N ASN A 240 21.04 0.09 -1.87
CA ASN A 240 21.99 -1.00 -1.79
C ASN A 240 22.80 -0.92 -0.49
N GLY A 241 23.16 -2.08 0.07
CA GLY A 241 24.11 -2.18 1.16
C GLY A 241 23.56 -1.85 2.55
N VAL A 242 22.27 -2.10 2.80
CA VAL A 242 21.72 -2.09 4.15
C VAL A 242 22.51 -3.09 4.99
N LYS A 243 23.05 -2.65 6.14
CA LYS A 243 24.02 -3.44 6.91
C LYS A 243 23.83 -3.30 8.42
N PHE A 244 23.90 -4.43 9.11
CA PHE A 244 24.09 -4.49 10.54
C PHE A 244 25.01 -5.65 10.93
N THR A 245 25.56 -5.58 12.13
CA THR A 245 26.45 -6.61 12.70
C THR A 245 25.89 -7.06 14.02
N LEU A 246 25.74 -8.37 14.21
CA LEU A 246 25.39 -8.97 15.50
C LEU A 246 26.62 -9.59 16.17
N SER A 247 26.67 -9.51 17.49
CA SER A 247 27.64 -10.20 18.33
C SER A 247 27.05 -11.47 18.96
N GLY A 248 27.90 -12.30 19.58
CA GLY A 248 27.44 -13.48 20.30
C GLY A 248 26.93 -14.60 19.38
N VAL A 249 27.49 -14.72 18.18
CA VAL A 249 27.22 -15.82 17.25
C VAL A 249 28.24 -16.92 17.50
N THR A 250 27.80 -18.11 17.90
CA THR A 250 28.67 -19.28 17.92
C THR A 250 28.61 -19.95 16.55
N THR A 251 29.76 -20.07 15.90
CA THR A 251 29.90 -20.80 14.63
C THR A 251 29.55 -22.28 14.83
N PRO A 252 29.01 -22.94 13.81
CA PRO A 252 28.61 -24.34 13.89
C PRO A 252 29.82 -25.28 13.76
N PRO A 253 29.62 -26.60 13.89
CA PRO A 253 30.61 -27.59 13.50
C PRO A 253 31.10 -27.43 12.04
N LEU A 254 32.32 -27.88 11.75
CA LEU A 254 33.02 -27.64 10.48
C LEU A 254 32.21 -28.02 9.23
N HIS A 255 31.50 -29.15 9.27
CA HIS A 255 30.76 -29.71 8.12
C HIS A 255 29.28 -29.37 8.13
N THR A 256 28.88 -28.29 8.82
CA THR A 256 27.47 -27.89 8.87
C THR A 256 27.03 -27.32 7.54
N SER A 257 25.93 -27.85 6.99
CA SER A 257 25.25 -27.35 5.80
C SER A 257 23.95 -26.62 6.19
N GLY A 258 23.41 -25.84 5.26
CA GLY A 258 22.18 -25.08 5.47
C GLY A 258 22.20 -23.78 4.68
N SER A 259 21.19 -22.93 4.89
CA SER A 259 21.12 -21.60 4.29
C SER A 259 20.61 -20.59 5.31
N TYR A 260 21.14 -19.38 5.22
CA TYR A 260 20.54 -18.25 5.92
C TYR A 260 19.32 -17.77 5.15
N GLN A 261 18.40 -17.17 5.88
CA GLN A 261 17.24 -16.50 5.31
C GLN A 261 17.23 -15.05 5.78
N VAL A 262 16.90 -14.13 4.88
CA VAL A 262 16.68 -12.73 5.19
C VAL A 262 15.32 -12.34 4.62
N GLN A 263 14.48 -11.74 5.46
CA GLN A 263 13.16 -11.23 5.11
C GLN A 263 13.04 -9.78 5.59
N THR A 264 12.32 -8.97 4.83
CA THR A 264 11.84 -7.65 5.27
C THR A 264 10.33 -7.70 5.36
N THR A 265 9.76 -7.06 6.38
CA THR A 265 8.32 -7.01 6.59
C THR A 265 7.85 -5.58 6.86
N ASP A 266 6.55 -5.36 6.65
CA ASP A 266 5.89 -4.19 7.20
C ASP A 266 5.68 -4.33 8.72
N SER A 267 4.98 -3.35 9.33
CA SER A 267 4.67 -3.34 10.77
C SER A 267 3.63 -4.38 11.20
N LEU A 268 2.95 -5.02 10.26
CA LEU A 268 1.96 -6.07 10.50
C LEU A 268 2.53 -7.48 10.27
N ASN A 269 3.83 -7.59 9.96
CA ASN A 269 4.56 -8.82 9.61
C ASN A 269 4.23 -9.39 8.22
N ASN A 270 3.63 -8.60 7.33
CA ASN A 270 3.49 -8.97 5.92
C ASN A 270 4.85 -8.88 5.23
N VAL A 271 5.25 -9.95 4.54
CA VAL A 271 6.55 -10.01 3.85
C VAL A 271 6.58 -9.03 2.68
N LEU A 272 7.62 -8.20 2.62
CA LEU A 272 7.91 -7.27 1.54
C LEU A 272 8.90 -7.90 0.55
N GLU A 273 10.04 -8.34 1.06
CA GLU A 273 11.11 -8.96 0.28
C GLU A 273 11.69 -10.15 1.03
N GLU A 274 12.14 -11.18 0.31
CA GLU A 274 12.82 -12.32 0.93
C GLU A 274 13.96 -12.90 0.09
N SER A 275 14.90 -13.56 0.79
CA SER A 275 15.87 -14.48 0.22
C SER A 275 16.09 -15.63 1.20
N VAL A 276 15.81 -16.86 0.77
CA VAL A 276 15.82 -18.05 1.65
C VAL A 276 17.00 -19.00 1.42
N ASN A 277 17.83 -18.73 0.43
CA ASN A 277 18.95 -19.60 0.00
C ASN A 277 20.30 -18.85 0.04
N ILE A 278 20.58 -18.18 1.16
CA ILE A 278 21.82 -17.42 1.32
C ILE A 278 22.92 -18.34 1.83
N GLY A 279 24.02 -18.46 1.08
CA GLY A 279 25.18 -19.26 1.46
C GLY A 279 26.06 -18.61 2.55
N GLY A 280 26.75 -19.47 3.32
CA GLY A 280 27.72 -19.06 4.35
C GLY A 280 29.09 -18.67 3.80
N VAL A 281 30.12 -18.67 4.66
CA VAL A 281 31.47 -18.25 4.25
C VAL A 281 32.02 -19.13 3.13
N GLY A 282 31.70 -20.43 3.20
CA GLY A 282 32.14 -21.48 2.30
C GLY A 282 31.69 -21.35 0.85
N CYS A 283 30.42 -21.00 0.60
CA CYS A 283 29.88 -20.90 -0.75
C CYS A 283 29.34 -19.53 -1.08
N ARG A 284 29.82 -19.02 -2.20
CA ARG A 284 29.42 -17.74 -2.77
C ARG A 284 28.22 -17.90 -3.70
N PHE A 285 27.96 -19.10 -4.26
CA PHE A 285 26.83 -19.38 -5.15
C PHE A 285 26.20 -20.78 -4.95
N LEU A 286 24.91 -20.91 -5.31
CA LEU A 286 24.09 -22.13 -5.16
C LEU A 286 24.67 -23.37 -5.89
N ASN A 287 25.55 -23.18 -6.88
CA ASN A 287 26.15 -24.24 -7.67
C ASN A 287 27.65 -24.46 -7.41
N ASP A 288 28.18 -23.97 -6.29
CA ASP A 288 29.60 -24.15 -5.95
C ASP A 288 29.98 -25.64 -5.81
N CYS A 289 29.02 -26.51 -5.48
CA CYS A 289 29.18 -27.97 -5.44
C CYS A 289 28.76 -28.69 -6.72
N SER A 290 28.51 -27.97 -7.82
CA SER A 290 28.08 -28.53 -9.12
C SER A 290 26.85 -29.45 -9.06
N GLY A 291 25.97 -29.29 -8.06
CA GLY A 291 24.83 -30.17 -7.81
C GLY A 291 25.20 -31.58 -7.31
N HIS A 292 26.43 -31.78 -6.83
CA HIS A 292 26.97 -33.08 -6.43
C HIS A 292 27.28 -33.19 -4.93
N GLY A 293 26.90 -32.18 -4.15
CA GLY A 293 27.06 -32.17 -2.71
C GLY A 293 26.49 -30.90 -2.07
N ASP A 294 26.49 -30.90 -0.76
CA ASP A 294 26.06 -29.78 0.06
C ASP A 294 27.23 -28.89 0.41
N CYS A 295 27.11 -27.58 0.20
CA CYS A 295 28.16 -26.68 0.63
C CYS A 295 28.17 -26.49 2.14
N THR A 296 29.36 -26.60 2.73
CA THR A 296 29.54 -26.31 4.14
C THR A 296 29.53 -24.80 4.41
N LEU A 297 28.95 -24.39 5.54
CA LEU A 297 28.76 -22.99 5.89
C LEU A 297 30.07 -22.30 6.32
N MET A 298 31.06 -23.11 6.76
CA MET A 298 32.30 -22.65 7.38
C MET A 298 33.55 -22.89 6.52
N SER A 299 33.48 -23.80 5.54
CA SER A 299 34.60 -24.11 4.64
C SER A 299 34.18 -24.00 3.17
N SER A 300 35.09 -23.60 2.28
CA SER A 300 34.85 -23.61 0.83
C SER A 300 34.94 -25.02 0.23
N THR A 301 34.41 -26.00 0.96
CA THR A 301 34.40 -27.41 0.60
C THR A 301 32.97 -27.93 0.59
N CYS A 302 32.74 -28.90 -0.29
CA CYS A 302 31.47 -29.56 -0.45
C CYS A 302 31.45 -30.92 0.28
N THR A 303 30.37 -31.18 0.99
CA THR A 303 30.04 -32.53 1.47
C THR A 303 29.35 -33.28 0.33
N CYS A 304 30.11 -34.14 -0.35
CA CYS A 304 29.66 -34.88 -1.53
C CYS A 304 28.48 -35.81 -1.21
N HIS A 305 27.50 -35.89 -2.12
CA HIS A 305 26.46 -36.93 -2.08
C HIS A 305 27.03 -38.31 -2.49
N PRO A 306 26.39 -39.43 -2.09
CA PRO A 306 26.80 -40.77 -2.51
C PRO A 306 26.93 -40.88 -4.04
N GLY A 307 28.01 -41.53 -4.50
CA GLY A 307 28.39 -41.64 -5.91
C GLY A 307 29.28 -40.51 -6.43
N PHE A 308 29.50 -39.45 -5.66
CA PHE A 308 30.26 -38.26 -6.06
C PHE A 308 31.51 -38.02 -5.21
N GLY A 309 31.94 -39.01 -4.41
CA GLY A 309 33.07 -38.89 -3.48
C GLY A 309 32.64 -38.69 -2.03
N ALA A 310 31.45 -39.16 -1.66
CA ALA A 310 31.00 -39.18 -0.28
C ALA A 310 31.92 -40.08 0.58
N SER A 311 31.95 -39.85 1.89
CA SER A 311 32.68 -40.71 2.83
C SER A 311 32.18 -42.15 2.82
N SER A 312 30.90 -42.37 2.49
CA SER A 312 30.25 -43.67 2.32
C SER A 312 30.55 -44.38 1.00
N ASP A 313 31.16 -43.71 0.01
CA ASP A 313 31.50 -44.36 -1.26
C ASP A 313 32.64 -45.36 -1.04
N VAL A 314 32.63 -46.51 -1.71
CA VAL A 314 33.64 -47.57 -1.51
C VAL A 314 34.73 -47.55 -2.60
N ALA A 315 34.64 -46.65 -3.59
CA ALA A 315 35.55 -46.61 -4.73
C ALA A 315 36.90 -45.93 -4.41
N GLU A 316 37.99 -46.39 -5.03
CA GLU A 316 39.37 -45.89 -4.85
C GLU A 316 39.56 -44.45 -5.37
N TYR A 317 38.78 -44.02 -6.36
CA TYR A 317 38.88 -42.69 -6.98
C TYR A 317 38.04 -41.60 -6.27
N LYS A 318 38.01 -41.60 -4.93
CA LYS A 318 37.29 -40.58 -4.16
C LYS A 318 37.90 -39.21 -4.44
N ALA A 319 37.06 -38.24 -4.79
CA ALA A 319 37.45 -36.83 -4.76
C ALA A 319 36.88 -36.29 -3.44
N PRO A 320 37.71 -35.82 -2.50
CA PRO A 320 37.24 -35.29 -1.23
C PRO A 320 36.33 -34.06 -1.38
N ASP A 321 36.34 -33.45 -2.58
CA ASP A 321 35.49 -32.32 -2.96
C ASP A 321 34.82 -32.59 -4.32
N CYS A 322 33.48 -32.62 -4.33
CA CYS A 322 32.68 -32.85 -5.53
C CYS A 322 32.56 -31.61 -6.42
N SER A 323 32.97 -30.42 -5.98
CA SER A 323 32.98 -29.19 -6.79
C SER A 323 33.83 -29.35 -8.06
N ALA A 324 34.89 -30.17 -7.97
CA ALA A 324 35.81 -30.45 -9.07
C ALA A 324 35.27 -31.48 -10.09
N ARG A 325 34.16 -32.17 -9.77
CA ARG A 325 33.57 -33.18 -10.67
C ARG A 325 32.71 -32.49 -11.73
N LYS A 326 33.33 -32.16 -12.85
CA LYS A 326 32.60 -31.79 -14.08
C LYS A 326 32.06 -33.04 -14.75
N PHE A 327 30.83 -32.98 -15.28
CA PHE A 327 30.26 -34.05 -16.09
C PHE A 327 31.12 -34.28 -17.35
N ASN A 328 32.01 -35.26 -17.30
CA ASN A 328 32.88 -35.57 -18.43
C ASN A 328 32.19 -36.60 -19.33
N LYS A 329 31.50 -36.12 -20.39
CA LYS A 329 30.74 -36.95 -21.35
C LYS A 329 31.57 -38.09 -21.95
N THR A 330 32.89 -37.99 -21.95
CA THR A 330 33.83 -38.96 -22.55
C THR A 330 34.10 -40.19 -21.68
N LYS A 331 33.79 -40.19 -20.38
CA LYS A 331 34.14 -41.30 -19.47
C LYS A 331 33.09 -42.43 -19.41
N ARG A 332 31.95 -42.27 -20.09
CA ARG A 332 30.89 -43.31 -20.15
C ARG A 332 31.22 -44.50 -21.05
N LEU A 333 32.37 -44.51 -21.73
CA LEU A 333 32.76 -45.59 -22.64
C LEU A 333 33.69 -46.66 -22.05
N LEU A 334 34.20 -46.52 -20.81
CA LEU A 334 35.18 -47.45 -20.24
C LEU A 334 34.67 -48.33 -19.08
N MET A 335 33.36 -48.33 -18.83
CA MET A 335 32.71 -49.35 -17.99
C MET A 335 31.62 -50.02 -18.82
N ARG A 336 32.01 -50.66 -19.92
CA ARG A 336 31.30 -51.85 -20.39
C ARG A 336 31.96 -53.03 -19.69
N CYS A 337 31.11 -53.89 -19.16
CA CYS A 337 31.47 -55.13 -18.51
C CYS A 337 32.37 -55.96 -19.45
N ASP A 338 33.61 -56.18 -19.03
CA ASP A 338 34.35 -57.38 -19.43
C ASP A 338 33.95 -58.48 -18.45
N GLY A 339 33.69 -59.67 -18.98
CA GLY A 339 33.04 -60.80 -18.31
C GLY A 339 33.81 -61.43 -17.16
#